data_AF-A0A1B9H1R2-F1
#
_entry.id   AF-A0A1B9H1R2-F1
#
_cell.length_a   1.000
_cell.length_b   1.000
_cell.length_c   1.000
_cell.angle_alpha   90.00
_cell.angle_beta   90.00
_cell.angle_gamma   90.00
#
_symmetry.space_group_name_H-M   'P 1'
#
loop_
_entity.id
_entity.type
_entity.pdbx_description
1 polymer ?
#
loop_
_entity_poly.entity_id
_entity_poly.type
_entity_poly.pdbx_seq_one_letter_code
_entity_poly.pdbx_strand_id
1 'polypeptide(L)'
;MAPIRTTLSLAIPLFLAACGVQAAQAKSAFLGCAEPLATPLNPTPVFAASAAECADACTAKGSKNSFAYYHSTSVDSCVCSPMGPDEVYDIAYPAGGSCADYEVAVYVTRSGHSFVSQNKSRRHLDRMERIALSARDVKADCPNPLQACKVKNDEGYQCIDPQYAIDSCGGCINGAFGDATTTPAVDCTALPGVASGGVICSLGQCKAYRCVDGYTLQGNTCVKA
;
A
#
# COMPACT_ATOMS: atom_id res chain seq x y z
N MET A 1 27.73 48.10 -59.50
CA MET A 1 26.97 46.91 -59.04
C MET A 1 26.96 46.93 -57.51
N ALA A 2 25.92 47.46 -56.85
CA ALA A 2 24.68 46.80 -56.40
C ALA A 2 24.85 45.97 -55.10
N PRO A 3 24.10 46.25 -54.01
CA PRO A 3 24.32 45.66 -52.68
C PRO A 3 23.62 44.30 -52.52
N ILE A 4 24.30 43.32 -51.95
CA ILE A 4 23.72 42.01 -51.64
C ILE A 4 23.10 42.06 -50.24
N ARG A 5 21.79 41.78 -50.20
CA ARG A 5 20.93 41.79 -49.02
C ARG A 5 21.32 40.69 -48.03
N THR A 6 21.47 41.11 -46.77
CA THR A 6 21.46 40.27 -45.56
C THR A 6 20.13 39.53 -45.41
N THR A 7 20.18 38.19 -45.38
CA THR A 7 19.11 37.35 -44.84
C THR A 7 19.63 36.61 -43.62
N LEU A 8 19.31 37.15 -42.45
CA LEU A 8 19.53 36.54 -41.15
C LEU A 8 18.39 35.53 -40.91
N SER A 9 18.61 34.27 -41.27
CA SER A 9 17.69 33.18 -40.91
C SER A 9 18.11 32.60 -39.56
N LEU A 10 17.51 33.11 -38.49
CA LEU A 10 17.55 32.46 -37.17
C LEU A 10 16.79 31.13 -37.26
N ALA A 11 17.51 30.03 -37.46
CA ALA A 11 16.99 28.70 -37.21
C ALA A 11 16.99 28.49 -35.68
N ILE A 12 15.85 28.72 -35.04
CA ILE A 12 15.61 28.37 -33.64
C ILE A 12 15.40 26.85 -33.61
N PRO A 13 16.28 26.04 -32.99
CA PRO A 13 16.00 24.63 -32.82
C PRO A 13 14.92 24.52 -31.76
N LEU A 14 13.71 24.17 -32.20
CA LEU A 14 12.62 23.76 -31.33
C LEU A 14 13.01 22.41 -30.70
N PHE A 15 13.79 22.45 -29.61
CA PHE A 15 13.99 21.31 -28.74
C PHE A 15 12.65 21.00 -28.06
N LEU A 16 11.84 20.19 -28.74
CA LEU A 16 10.75 19.45 -28.10
C LEU A 16 11.39 18.49 -27.11
N ALA A 17 11.57 18.95 -25.88
CA ALA A 17 11.80 18.09 -24.74
C ALA A 17 10.55 17.22 -24.60
N ALA A 18 10.57 16.05 -25.24
CA ALA A 18 9.67 14.96 -24.92
C ALA A 18 10.03 14.52 -23.49
N CYS A 19 9.47 15.19 -22.50
CA CYS A 19 9.28 14.61 -21.18
C CYS A 19 8.33 13.44 -21.37
N GLY A 20 8.88 12.30 -21.79
CA GLY A 20 8.20 11.02 -21.65
C GLY A 20 7.90 10.87 -20.17
N VAL A 21 6.63 11.02 -19.81
CA VAL A 21 6.15 10.67 -18.48
C VAL A 21 6.27 9.15 -18.41
N GLN A 22 7.44 8.67 -18.03
CA GLN A 22 7.59 7.28 -17.63
C GLN A 22 6.82 7.17 -16.32
N ALA A 23 5.58 6.70 -16.39
CA ALA A 23 4.89 6.21 -15.23
C ALA A 23 5.77 5.09 -14.66
N ALA A 24 6.45 5.37 -13.55
CA ALA A 24 7.15 4.36 -12.79
C ALA A 24 6.10 3.41 -12.23
N GLN A 25 5.77 2.37 -12.99
CA GLN A 25 4.89 1.31 -12.55
C GLN A 25 5.73 0.42 -11.64
N ALA A 26 5.84 0.79 -10.36
CA ALA A 26 6.44 -0.08 -9.36
C ALA A 26 5.60 -1.36 -9.30
N LYS A 27 6.12 -2.45 -9.88
CA LYS A 27 5.45 -3.77 -9.91
C LYS A 27 5.38 -4.41 -8.52
N SER A 28 6.25 -3.96 -7.62
CA SER A 28 6.35 -4.43 -6.25
C SER A 28 6.65 -3.25 -5.32
N ALA A 29 6.17 -3.34 -4.08
CA ALA A 29 6.42 -2.35 -3.04
C ALA A 29 7.26 -2.97 -1.92
N PHE A 30 8.33 -2.29 -1.50
CA PHE A 30 9.13 -2.71 -0.36
C PHE A 30 8.35 -2.48 0.94
N LEU A 31 8.10 -3.55 1.70
CA LEU A 31 7.35 -3.53 2.95
C LEU A 31 8.26 -3.23 4.14
N GLY A 32 9.46 -3.83 4.15
CA GLY A 32 10.45 -3.66 5.20
C GLY A 32 11.34 -4.90 5.34
N CYS A 33 12.02 -5.00 6.47
CA CYS A 33 12.95 -6.06 6.82
C CYS A 33 12.38 -6.91 7.95
N ALA A 34 12.50 -8.22 7.82
CA ALA A 34 12.06 -9.17 8.83
C ALA A 34 13.20 -10.13 9.17
N GLU A 35 13.11 -10.78 10.33
CA GLU A 35 14.03 -11.87 10.67
C GLU A 35 13.85 -13.05 9.70
N PRO A 36 14.89 -13.86 9.43
CA PRO A 36 14.78 -14.99 8.50
C PRO A 36 13.68 -16.01 8.85
N LEU A 37 13.37 -16.14 10.16
CA LEU A 37 12.33 -17.01 10.69
C LEU A 37 10.91 -16.53 10.38
N ALA A 38 10.74 -15.27 9.97
CA ALA A 38 9.46 -14.71 9.52
C ALA A 38 9.01 -15.24 8.16
N THR A 39 9.91 -15.91 7.43
CA THR A 39 9.59 -16.49 6.12
C THR A 39 8.56 -17.61 6.28
N PRO A 40 7.43 -17.58 5.54
CA PRO A 40 6.34 -18.54 5.72
C PRO A 40 6.76 -19.98 5.40
N LEU A 41 6.08 -20.95 6.05
CA LEU A 41 6.31 -22.39 5.84
C LEU A 41 6.01 -22.81 4.39
N ASN A 42 6.95 -23.52 3.75
CA ASN A 42 6.92 -23.96 2.35
C ASN A 42 6.93 -22.83 1.30
N PRO A 43 7.88 -21.89 1.35
CA PRO A 43 7.95 -20.84 0.34
C PRO A 43 8.51 -21.44 -0.97
N THR A 44 8.14 -20.88 -2.12
CA THR A 44 8.62 -21.39 -3.43
C THR A 44 9.94 -20.72 -3.77
N PRO A 45 11.08 -21.43 -3.78
CA PRO A 45 12.37 -20.83 -4.09
C PRO A 45 12.45 -20.47 -5.58
N VAL A 46 13.06 -19.32 -5.87
CA VAL A 46 13.39 -18.86 -7.22
C VAL A 46 14.80 -18.31 -7.24
N PHE A 47 15.48 -18.45 -8.37
CA PHE A 47 16.80 -17.87 -8.54
C PHE A 47 16.67 -16.35 -8.82
N ALA A 48 17.31 -15.53 -8.00
CA ALA A 48 17.41 -14.09 -8.20
C ALA A 48 18.75 -13.56 -7.66
N ALA A 49 19.44 -12.73 -8.44
CA ALA A 49 20.71 -12.12 -8.06
C ALA A 49 20.53 -10.78 -7.32
N SER A 50 19.31 -10.24 -7.30
CA SER A 50 18.98 -9.00 -6.61
C SER A 50 17.55 -9.01 -6.04
N ALA A 51 17.29 -8.11 -5.10
CA ALA A 51 15.96 -7.94 -4.52
C ALA A 51 14.90 -7.53 -5.58
N ALA A 52 15.31 -6.74 -6.57
CA ALA A 52 14.46 -6.35 -7.68
C ALA A 52 14.11 -7.54 -8.57
N GLU A 53 15.11 -8.36 -8.93
CA GLU A 53 14.88 -9.60 -9.69
C GLU A 53 13.99 -10.58 -8.92
N CYS A 54 14.17 -10.66 -7.60
CA CYS A 54 13.36 -11.49 -6.74
C CYS A 54 11.88 -11.07 -6.78
N ALA A 55 11.63 -9.77 -6.60
CA ALA A 55 10.28 -9.25 -6.67
C ALA A 55 9.66 -9.45 -8.06
N ASP A 56 10.40 -9.22 -9.14
CA ASP A 56 9.92 -9.46 -10.50
C ASP A 56 9.59 -10.94 -10.75
N ALA A 57 10.45 -11.87 -10.32
CA ALA A 57 10.23 -13.30 -10.45
C ALA A 57 8.95 -13.74 -9.72
N CYS A 58 8.69 -13.19 -8.53
CA CYS A 58 7.50 -13.48 -7.74
C CYS A 58 6.23 -12.78 -8.26
N THR A 59 6.34 -11.83 -9.21
CA THR A 59 5.19 -11.18 -9.89
C THR A 59 4.84 -11.82 -11.25
N ALA A 60 5.49 -12.93 -11.64
CA ALA A 60 5.29 -13.55 -12.95
C ALA A 60 3.80 -13.77 -13.27
N LYS A 61 3.41 -13.55 -14.53
CA LYS A 61 2.02 -13.59 -14.97
C LYS A 61 1.38 -14.95 -14.64
N GLY A 62 0.33 -14.94 -13.81
CA GLY A 62 -0.37 -16.14 -13.35
C GLY A 62 0.11 -16.69 -12.00
N SER A 63 1.15 -16.10 -11.39
CA SER A 63 1.55 -16.42 -10.03
C SER A 63 0.45 -16.05 -9.03
N LYS A 64 0.32 -16.85 -7.97
CA LYS A 64 -0.56 -16.59 -6.81
C LYS A 64 0.21 -15.91 -5.66
N ASN A 65 1.47 -15.55 -5.88
CA ASN A 65 2.33 -15.01 -4.85
C ASN A 65 2.00 -13.54 -4.61
N SER A 66 1.78 -13.20 -3.35
CA SER A 66 1.52 -11.82 -2.91
C SER A 66 2.75 -11.19 -2.28
N PHE A 67 3.75 -12.01 -1.94
CA PHE A 67 4.98 -11.61 -1.27
C PHE A 67 6.22 -12.22 -1.94
N ALA A 68 7.31 -11.46 -1.94
CA ALA A 68 8.66 -11.92 -2.21
C ALA A 68 9.55 -11.64 -1.00
N TYR A 69 10.41 -12.59 -0.66
CA TYR A 69 11.37 -12.50 0.44
C TYR A 69 12.75 -12.63 -0.15
N TYR A 70 13.62 -11.65 0.07
CA TYR A 70 14.97 -11.62 -0.48
C TYR A 70 16.04 -11.46 0.61
N HIS A 71 17.06 -12.31 0.58
CA HIS A 71 18.21 -12.26 1.48
C HIS A 71 19.50 -11.91 0.71
N SER A 72 20.25 -10.89 1.08
CA SER A 72 21.36 -10.40 0.24
C SER A 72 22.56 -11.37 0.12
N THR A 73 22.70 -12.35 1.01
CA THR A 73 23.94 -13.14 1.16
C THR A 73 23.85 -14.59 0.68
N SER A 74 22.72 -15.07 0.15
CA SER A 74 22.56 -16.46 -0.34
C SER A 74 22.08 -16.54 -1.80
N VAL A 75 22.43 -17.62 -2.51
CA VAL A 75 22.04 -17.83 -3.93
C VAL A 75 20.67 -18.51 -4.11
N ASP A 76 20.06 -18.95 -3.00
CA ASP A 76 18.65 -19.36 -2.85
C ASP A 76 17.87 -18.31 -2.04
N SER A 77 18.33 -17.06 -2.10
CA SER A 77 17.87 -15.97 -1.26
C SER A 77 16.47 -15.49 -1.55
N CYS A 78 15.92 -15.83 -2.71
CA CYS A 78 14.60 -15.40 -3.09
C CYS A 78 13.59 -16.52 -2.95
N VAL A 79 12.56 -16.25 -2.17
CA VAL A 79 11.41 -17.14 -2.08
C VAL A 79 10.12 -16.36 -2.26
N CYS A 80 9.17 -16.96 -2.96
CA CYS A 80 7.86 -16.40 -3.21
C CYS A 80 6.82 -17.09 -2.32
N SER A 81 5.84 -16.31 -1.84
CA SER A 81 4.73 -16.87 -1.08
C SER A 81 3.42 -16.16 -1.37
N PRO A 82 2.28 -16.89 -1.37
CA PRO A 82 0.96 -16.26 -1.26
C PRO A 82 0.71 -15.66 0.13
N MET A 83 1.48 -16.07 1.15
CA MET A 83 1.33 -15.66 2.55
C MET A 83 2.38 -14.61 2.94
N GLY A 84 1.95 -13.65 3.76
CA GLY A 84 2.83 -12.67 4.39
C GLY A 84 3.70 -13.29 5.49
N PRO A 85 4.61 -12.50 6.10
CA PRO A 85 5.40 -12.99 7.22
C PRO A 85 4.49 -13.38 8.37
N ASP A 86 4.92 -14.35 9.16
CA ASP A 86 4.17 -14.81 10.33
C ASP A 86 3.96 -13.64 11.32
N GLU A 87 2.76 -13.56 11.88
CA GLU A 87 2.32 -12.47 12.77
C GLU A 87 3.17 -12.32 14.04
N VAL A 88 3.95 -13.34 14.41
CA VAL A 88 4.89 -13.30 15.54
C VAL A 88 6.13 -12.45 15.25
N TYR A 89 6.46 -12.21 13.99
CA TYR A 89 7.69 -11.50 13.61
C TYR A 89 7.40 -10.09 13.11
N ASP A 90 8.11 -9.12 13.69
CA ASP A 90 7.99 -7.71 13.32
C ASP A 90 8.66 -7.40 11.98
N ILE A 91 8.06 -6.48 11.23
CA ILE A 91 8.66 -5.89 10.03
C ILE A 91 9.22 -4.53 10.40
N ALA A 92 10.55 -4.42 10.42
CA ALA A 92 11.25 -3.17 10.65
C ALA A 92 11.42 -2.37 9.34
N TYR A 93 11.25 -1.04 9.39
CA TYR A 93 11.55 -0.18 8.24
C TYR A 93 12.93 0.48 8.44
N PRO A 94 13.98 0.06 7.71
CA PRO A 94 15.33 0.57 7.94
C PRO A 94 15.46 2.01 7.42
N ALA A 95 16.24 2.84 8.13
CA ALA A 95 16.45 4.26 7.81
C ALA A 95 17.21 4.54 6.48
N GLY A 96 17.50 3.51 5.69
CA GLY A 96 18.17 3.61 4.38
C GLY A 96 17.54 2.75 3.29
N GLY A 97 16.32 2.22 3.51
CA GLY A 97 15.60 1.40 2.53
C GLY A 97 16.26 0.06 2.16
N SER A 98 17.27 -0.36 2.93
CA SER A 98 18.06 -1.57 2.71
C SER A 98 18.12 -2.36 4.02
N CYS A 99 17.93 -3.67 3.96
CA CYS A 99 18.01 -4.56 5.12
C CYS A 99 19.46 -4.89 5.47
N ALA A 100 19.71 -5.20 6.74
CA ALA A 100 21.02 -5.71 7.16
C ALA A 100 21.29 -7.11 6.55
N ASP A 101 22.56 -7.53 6.52
CA ASP A 101 22.99 -8.78 5.88
C ASP A 101 22.42 -10.07 6.52
N TYR A 102 21.81 -9.96 7.70
CA TYR A 102 21.15 -11.03 8.45
C TYR A 102 19.62 -10.94 8.41
N GLU A 103 19.07 -9.93 7.74
CA GLU A 103 17.65 -9.67 7.62
C GLU A 103 17.13 -10.03 6.23
N VAL A 104 15.84 -10.31 6.14
CA VAL A 104 15.16 -10.62 4.89
C VAL A 104 14.32 -9.42 4.48
N ALA A 105 14.56 -8.95 3.26
CA ALA A 105 13.76 -7.91 2.63
C ALA A 105 12.42 -8.47 2.15
N VAL A 106 11.33 -7.86 2.59
CA VAL A 106 9.96 -8.27 2.25
C VAL A 106 9.38 -7.29 1.22
N TYR A 107 8.87 -7.83 0.12
CA TYR A 107 8.21 -7.08 -0.94
C TYR A 107 6.79 -7.57 -1.15
N VAL A 108 5.85 -6.64 -1.31
CA VAL A 108 4.49 -6.93 -1.77
C VAL A 108 4.50 -6.93 -3.29
N THR A 109 4.28 -8.11 -3.89
CA THR A 109 4.26 -8.32 -5.35
C THR A 109 2.88 -8.14 -5.95
N ARG A 110 1.85 -8.20 -5.11
CA ARG A 110 0.48 -7.93 -5.51
C ARG A 110 -0.22 -7.22 -4.36
N SER A 111 -0.56 -5.95 -4.57
CA SER A 111 -1.52 -5.29 -3.70
C SER A 111 -2.92 -5.85 -3.96
N GLY A 112 -3.73 -6.02 -2.90
CA GLY A 112 -5.18 -6.18 -3.05
C GLY A 112 -5.86 -4.94 -3.67
N HIS A 113 -5.12 -3.82 -3.77
CA HIS A 113 -5.58 -2.56 -4.33
C HIS A 113 -5.46 -2.53 -5.86
N SER A 114 -6.51 -2.05 -6.54
CA SER A 114 -6.56 -1.84 -7.99
C SER A 114 -6.68 -0.35 -8.28
N PHE A 115 -5.67 0.26 -8.89
CA PHE A 115 -5.75 1.66 -9.33
C PHE A 115 -6.28 1.71 -10.77
N VAL A 116 -7.52 2.20 -10.96
CA VAL A 116 -8.13 2.36 -12.28
C VAL A 116 -7.89 3.78 -12.78
N SER A 117 -7.07 3.95 -13.82
CA SER A 117 -6.99 5.21 -14.57
C SER A 117 -8.31 5.42 -15.32
N GLN A 118 -9.11 6.39 -14.86
CA GLN A 118 -10.44 6.63 -15.44
C GLN A 118 -10.35 7.59 -16.63
N ASN A 119 -10.06 7.05 -17.82
CA ASN A 119 -10.38 7.75 -19.06
C ASN A 119 -11.81 7.40 -19.47
N LYS A 120 -12.81 7.99 -18.82
CA LYS A 120 -14.22 7.69 -19.07
C LYS A 120 -14.81 8.62 -20.14
N SER A 121 -15.40 8.01 -21.17
CA SER A 121 -16.09 8.74 -22.24
C SER A 121 -17.33 9.48 -21.69
N ARG A 122 -17.63 10.66 -22.26
CA ARG A 122 -18.74 11.55 -21.85
C ARG A 122 -20.10 10.83 -21.76
N ARG A 123 -20.34 9.82 -22.60
CA ARG A 123 -21.59 9.05 -22.59
C ARG A 123 -21.76 8.17 -21.34
N HIS A 124 -20.66 7.76 -20.72
CA HIS A 124 -20.68 7.04 -19.44
C HIS A 124 -21.02 7.98 -18.28
N LEU A 125 -20.50 9.22 -18.32
CA LEU A 125 -20.80 10.25 -17.31
C LEU A 125 -22.30 10.60 -17.33
N ASP A 126 -22.87 10.87 -18.52
CA ASP A 126 -24.29 11.21 -18.67
C ASP A 126 -25.23 10.06 -18.23
N ARG A 127 -24.81 8.80 -18.44
CA ARG A 127 -25.58 7.63 -17.98
C ARG A 127 -25.51 7.47 -16.46
N MET A 128 -24.35 7.74 -15.85
CA MET A 128 -24.17 7.66 -14.39
C MET A 128 -24.92 8.77 -13.67
N GLU A 129 -24.96 9.99 -14.22
CA GLU A 129 -25.71 11.11 -13.64
C GLU A 129 -27.22 10.80 -13.54
N ARG A 130 -27.81 10.21 -14.58
CA ARG A 130 -29.23 9.81 -14.54
C ARG A 130 -29.52 8.67 -13.58
N ILE A 131 -28.56 7.79 -13.33
CA ILE A 131 -28.69 6.70 -12.35
C ILE A 131 -28.53 7.25 -10.92
N ALA A 132 -27.57 8.16 -10.71
CA ALA A 132 -27.31 8.82 -9.42
C ALA A 132 -28.52 9.64 -8.93
N LEU A 133 -29.23 10.32 -9.83
CA LEU A 133 -30.46 11.06 -9.50
C LEU A 133 -31.62 10.16 -9.05
N SER A 134 -31.60 8.86 -9.39
CA SER A 134 -32.64 7.89 -9.03
C SER A 134 -32.36 7.09 -7.75
N ALA A 135 -31.17 7.24 -7.16
CA ALA A 135 -30.69 6.41 -6.06
C ALA A 135 -30.71 7.15 -4.72
N ARG A 136 -31.85 7.67 -4.25
CA ARG A 136 -31.92 8.14 -2.84
C ARG A 136 -31.73 7.01 -1.81
N ASP A 137 -31.71 5.77 -2.26
CA ASP A 137 -31.14 4.59 -1.57
C ASP A 137 -29.73 4.29 -2.09
N VAL A 138 -28.75 5.21 -1.92
CA VAL A 138 -27.36 4.95 -2.31
C VAL A 138 -26.76 3.91 -1.36
N LYS A 139 -26.90 2.64 -1.68
CA LYS A 139 -26.00 1.61 -1.15
C LYS A 139 -24.60 1.97 -1.63
N ALA A 140 -23.71 2.37 -0.73
CA ALA A 140 -22.35 2.73 -1.10
C ALA A 140 -21.65 1.56 -1.81
N ASP A 141 -21.02 1.86 -2.94
CA ASP A 141 -20.37 0.88 -3.80
C ASP A 141 -18.86 0.94 -3.56
N CYS A 142 -18.40 0.18 -2.56
CA CYS A 142 -16.99 -0.03 -2.30
C CYS A 142 -16.54 -1.36 -2.91
N PRO A 143 -15.39 -1.40 -3.62
CA PRO A 143 -14.87 -2.65 -4.16
C PRO A 143 -14.45 -3.56 -3.00
N ASN A 144 -14.85 -4.84 -3.05
CA ASN A 144 -14.42 -5.81 -2.05
C ASN A 144 -12.87 -5.91 -2.01
N PRO A 145 -12.25 -5.96 -0.81
CA PRO A 145 -12.85 -6.13 0.53
C PRO A 145 -13.18 -4.82 1.29
N LEU A 146 -13.21 -3.67 0.63
CA LEU A 146 -13.39 -2.37 1.28
C LEU A 146 -14.82 -2.16 1.80
N GLN A 147 -14.93 -1.52 2.96
CA GLN A 147 -16.17 -1.11 3.59
C GLN A 147 -16.42 0.39 3.38
N ALA A 148 -17.67 0.75 3.10
CA ALA A 148 -18.09 2.13 3.01
C ALA A 148 -18.24 2.74 4.41
N CYS A 149 -17.38 3.69 4.75
CA CYS A 149 -17.34 4.36 6.04
C CYS A 149 -17.72 5.82 5.90
N LYS A 150 -18.50 6.33 6.85
CA LYS A 150 -18.92 7.73 6.86
C LYS A 150 -17.72 8.65 7.08
N VAL A 151 -17.67 9.75 6.34
CA VAL A 151 -16.69 10.81 6.57
C VAL A 151 -17.20 11.71 7.69
N LYS A 152 -16.31 12.08 8.63
CA LYS A 152 -16.68 12.92 9.78
C LYS A 152 -17.16 14.30 9.28
N ASN A 153 -18.31 14.75 9.79
CA ASN A 153 -18.94 16.03 9.45
C ASN A 153 -19.25 16.21 7.95
N ASP A 154 -19.38 15.12 7.20
CA ASP A 154 -19.76 15.12 5.79
C ASP A 154 -20.91 14.11 5.57
N GLU A 155 -21.71 14.35 4.54
CA GLU A 155 -22.76 13.46 4.05
C GLU A 155 -22.20 12.42 3.06
N GLY A 156 -20.88 12.44 2.81
CA GLY A 156 -20.16 11.48 1.97
C GLY A 156 -19.67 10.23 2.70
N TYR A 157 -19.07 9.33 1.92
CA TYR A 157 -18.38 8.13 2.40
C TYR A 157 -17.00 7.97 1.77
N GLN A 158 -16.14 7.24 2.48
CA GLN A 158 -14.87 6.75 1.98
C GLN A 158 -14.82 5.22 2.08
N CYS A 159 -14.14 4.58 1.13
CA CYS A 159 -13.92 3.14 1.18
C CYS A 159 -12.67 2.85 1.99
N ILE A 160 -12.83 2.19 3.14
CA ILE A 160 -11.76 1.83 4.08
C ILE A 160 -11.60 0.32 4.07
N ASP A 161 -10.37 -0.18 4.18
CA ASP A 161 -10.13 -1.58 4.55
C ASP A 161 -10.02 -1.68 6.08
N PRO A 162 -11.04 -2.19 6.80
CA PRO A 162 -11.01 -2.25 8.25
C PRO A 162 -9.95 -3.20 8.79
N GLN A 163 -9.36 -4.06 7.94
CA GLN A 163 -8.33 -5.01 8.36
C GLN A 163 -6.97 -4.33 8.57
N TYR A 164 -6.73 -3.18 7.92
CA TYR A 164 -5.41 -2.55 7.87
C TYR A 164 -5.42 -1.02 8.08
N ALA A 165 -6.59 -0.38 8.10
CA ALA A 165 -6.69 1.06 8.33
C ALA A 165 -6.38 1.41 9.79
N ILE A 166 -5.26 2.11 10.03
CA ILE A 166 -4.78 2.44 11.38
C ILE A 166 -5.70 3.42 12.13
N ASP A 167 -6.45 4.24 11.41
CA ASP A 167 -7.38 5.27 11.89
C ASP A 167 -8.84 4.78 11.92
N SER A 168 -9.10 3.55 11.49
CA SER A 168 -10.41 2.91 11.41
C SER A 168 -10.24 1.39 11.47
N CYS A 169 -9.50 0.93 12.49
CA CYS A 169 -9.15 -0.47 12.61
C CYS A 169 -10.33 -1.28 13.15
N GLY A 170 -10.67 -2.38 12.50
CA GLY A 170 -11.78 -3.26 12.91
C GLY A 170 -13.18 -2.77 12.50
N GLY A 171 -13.31 -1.58 11.90
CA GLY A 171 -14.58 -1.08 11.38
C GLY A 171 -14.51 0.35 10.86
N CYS A 172 -15.65 1.03 10.81
CA CYS A 172 -15.71 2.45 10.46
C CYS A 172 -15.77 3.33 11.72
N ILE A 173 -14.75 4.18 11.95
CA ILE A 173 -14.68 5.00 13.18
C ILE A 173 -15.83 6.01 13.34
N ASN A 174 -16.40 6.46 12.22
CA ASN A 174 -17.57 7.35 12.21
C ASN A 174 -18.88 6.62 11.84
N GLY A 175 -18.87 5.27 11.86
CA GLY A 175 -19.99 4.43 11.43
C GLY A 175 -19.96 4.07 9.95
N ALA A 176 -20.66 2.99 9.61
CA ALA A 176 -20.83 2.55 8.24
C ALA A 176 -21.75 3.52 7.48
N PHE A 177 -21.49 3.70 6.19
CA PHE A 177 -22.36 4.53 5.35
C PHE A 177 -23.60 3.73 4.93
N GLY A 178 -24.80 4.30 5.17
CA GLY A 178 -26.07 3.66 4.83
C GLY A 178 -26.50 2.53 5.77
N ASP A 179 -25.80 2.30 6.88
CA ASP A 179 -26.15 1.33 7.91
C ASP A 179 -25.91 1.92 9.31
N ALA A 180 -26.79 1.61 10.27
CA ALA A 180 -26.70 2.05 11.66
C ALA A 180 -25.92 1.07 12.56
N THR A 181 -25.51 -0.09 12.04
CA THR A 181 -24.69 -1.04 12.77
C THR A 181 -23.25 -0.56 12.87
N THR A 182 -22.90 -0.02 14.04
CA THR A 182 -21.54 0.40 14.36
C THR A 182 -20.74 -0.79 14.86
N THR A 183 -19.91 -1.39 14.01
CA THR A 183 -18.76 -2.17 14.51
C THR A 183 -17.81 -1.21 15.22
N PRO A 184 -17.35 -1.52 16.44
CA PRO A 184 -16.40 -0.67 17.16
C PRO A 184 -15.08 -0.64 16.38
N ALA A 185 -14.81 0.48 15.71
CA ALA A 185 -13.52 0.75 15.11
C ALA A 185 -12.63 1.50 16.09
N VAL A 186 -11.33 1.27 16.01
CA VAL A 186 -10.33 1.87 16.89
C VAL A 186 -9.35 2.68 16.04
N ASP A 187 -9.07 3.90 16.48
CA ASP A 187 -7.89 4.64 16.01
C ASP A 187 -6.68 4.16 16.81
N CYS A 188 -5.87 3.32 16.18
CA CYS A 188 -4.69 2.75 16.82
C CYS A 188 -3.64 3.81 17.17
N THR A 189 -3.62 4.95 16.46
CA THR A 189 -2.64 6.02 16.69
C THR A 189 -2.89 6.80 17.99
N ALA A 190 -4.11 6.71 18.52
CA ALA A 190 -4.54 7.38 19.74
C ALA A 190 -4.42 6.48 20.99
N LEU A 191 -3.82 5.28 20.87
CA LEU A 191 -3.72 4.35 21.99
C LEU A 191 -2.76 4.85 23.08
N PRO A 192 -3.15 4.75 24.38
CA PRO A 192 -2.29 5.16 25.48
C PRO A 192 -0.98 4.39 25.52
N GLY A 193 0.12 5.11 25.75
CA GLY A 193 1.44 4.50 25.94
C GLY A 193 2.12 4.04 24.65
N VAL A 194 1.47 4.14 23.50
CA VAL A 194 2.05 3.79 22.21
C VAL A 194 2.90 4.95 21.69
N ALA A 195 4.12 4.64 21.24
CA ALA A 195 4.99 5.64 20.60
C ALA A 195 4.49 5.99 19.19
N SER A 196 4.81 7.18 18.68
CA SER A 196 4.41 7.59 17.32
C SER A 196 4.91 6.59 16.27
N GLY A 197 4.03 6.00 15.47
CA GLY A 197 4.40 4.91 14.56
C GLY A 197 4.91 3.67 15.31
N GLY A 198 4.34 3.37 16.48
CA GLY A 198 4.63 2.20 17.31
C GLY A 198 3.49 1.18 17.34
N VAL A 199 2.58 1.29 16.38
CA VAL A 199 1.35 0.49 16.29
C VAL A 199 0.92 0.32 14.84
N ILE A 200 0.33 -0.83 14.54
CA ILE A 200 -0.31 -1.13 13.26
C ILE A 200 -1.75 -1.59 13.47
N CYS A 201 -2.56 -1.52 12.41
CA CYS A 201 -3.79 -2.30 12.31
C CYS A 201 -3.50 -3.59 11.52
N SER A 202 -3.85 -4.73 12.09
CA SER A 202 -3.67 -6.04 11.47
C SER A 202 -4.87 -6.92 11.79
N LEU A 203 -5.54 -7.43 10.74
CA LEU A 203 -6.75 -8.24 10.84
C LEU A 203 -7.85 -7.60 11.70
N GLY A 204 -7.96 -6.26 11.63
CA GLY A 204 -8.95 -5.49 12.39
C GLY A 204 -8.61 -5.34 13.87
N GLN A 205 -7.36 -5.58 14.28
CA GLN A 205 -6.88 -5.40 15.64
C GLN A 205 -5.67 -4.46 15.67
N CYS A 206 -5.67 -3.54 16.64
CA CYS A 206 -4.50 -2.72 16.91
C CYS A 206 -3.42 -3.57 17.57
N LYS A 207 -2.24 -3.60 16.97
CA LYS A 207 -1.07 -4.30 17.51
C LYS A 207 0.04 -3.28 17.75
N ALA A 208 0.30 -2.95 19.01
CA ALA A 208 1.43 -2.13 19.40
C ALA A 208 2.72 -2.95 19.36
N TYR A 209 3.80 -2.33 18.93
CA TYR A 209 5.17 -2.91 18.92
C TYR A 209 6.19 -1.96 19.54
N ARG A 210 5.81 -0.70 19.82
CA ARG A 210 6.69 0.27 20.50
C ARG A 210 5.91 1.15 21.45
N CYS A 211 6.32 1.14 22.71
CA CYS A 211 5.75 1.95 23.77
C CYS A 211 6.62 3.17 24.09
N VAL A 212 6.03 4.21 24.66
CA VAL A 212 6.75 5.37 25.23
C VAL A 212 7.34 5.02 26.59
N ASP A 213 8.25 5.86 27.09
CA ASP A 213 8.86 5.67 28.41
C ASP A 213 7.80 5.58 29.52
N GLY A 214 8.02 4.65 30.46
CA GLY A 214 7.05 4.35 31.53
C GLY A 214 5.95 3.36 31.14
N TYR A 215 5.99 2.81 29.92
CA TYR A 215 5.13 1.73 29.46
C TYR A 215 5.95 0.53 28.97
N THR A 216 5.42 -0.68 29.15
CA THR A 216 6.00 -1.94 28.69
C THR A 216 5.03 -2.63 27.72
N LEU A 217 5.60 -3.35 26.74
CA LEU A 217 4.80 -4.07 25.76
C LEU A 217 4.35 -5.43 26.33
N GLN A 218 3.05 -5.67 26.36
CA GLN A 218 2.45 -6.93 26.78
C GLN A 218 1.36 -7.34 25.79
N GLY A 219 1.58 -8.44 25.06
CA GLY A 219 0.58 -9.00 24.14
C GLY A 219 0.06 -8.00 23.11
N ASN A 220 0.97 -7.25 22.48
CA ASN A 220 0.67 -6.20 21.50
C ASN A 220 -0.08 -4.98 22.06
N THR A 221 -0.02 -4.75 23.38
CA THR A 221 -0.58 -3.57 24.04
C THR A 221 0.46 -2.93 24.95
N CYS A 222 0.47 -1.60 25.02
CA CYS A 222 1.32 -0.88 25.97
C CYS A 222 0.62 -0.77 27.33
N VAL A 223 1.22 -1.36 28.36
CA VAL A 223 0.75 -1.29 29.75
C VAL A 223 1.72 -0.43 30.57
N LYS A 224 1.20 0.30 31.56
CA LYS A 224 2.06 1.14 32.42
C LYS A 224 2.98 0.24 33.25
N ALA A 225 4.28 0.55 33.26
CA ALA A 225 5.31 -0.18 33.99
C ALA A 225 5.19 -0.01 35.50
#